data_AF-A0AA42BRX0-F1
#
_entry.id   AF-A0AA42BRX0-F1
#
_cell.length_a   1.000
_cell.length_b   1.000
_cell.length_c   1.000
_cell.angle_alpha   90.00
_cell.angle_beta   90.00
_cell.angle_gamma   90.00
#
_symmetry.space_group_name_H-M   'P 1'
#
loop_
_entity.id
_entity.type
_entity.pdbx_description
1 polymer ?
#
loop_
_entity_poly.entity_id
_entity_poly.type
_entity_poly.pdbx_seq_one_letter_code
_entity_poly.pdbx_strand_id
1 'polypeptide(L)' 'MKDENLSFLYEEIERLRESMHETAKRNGLFHEETVRISQILDYLIVQYQRRIYHIPFDS' A
#
# COMPACT_ATOMS: atom_id res chain seq x y z
N MET A 1 -15.76 14.08 3.42
CA MET A 1 -15.58 13.45 2.09
C MET A 1 -14.12 13.31 1.63
N LYS A 2 -13.32 14.39 1.41
CA LYS A 2 -11.91 14.23 1.00
C LYS A 2 -11.04 13.54 2.07
N ASP A 3 -11.24 13.90 3.33
CA ASP A 3 -10.44 13.39 4.45
C ASP A 3 -10.81 11.96 4.84
N GLU A 4 -12.09 11.59 4.72
CA GLU A 4 -12.55 10.21 4.93
C GLU A 4 -11.90 9.24 3.93
N ASN A 5 -11.79 9.64 2.65
CA ASN A 5 -11.17 8.83 1.61
C ASN A 5 -9.65 8.65 1.83
N LEU A 6 -8.99 9.62 2.47
CA LEU A 6 -7.60 9.51 2.89
C LEU A 6 -7.43 8.56 4.09
N SER A 7 -8.34 8.61 5.07
CA SER A 7 -8.35 7.68 6.21
C SER A 7 -8.49 6.24 5.74
N PHE A 8 -9.46 5.96 4.86
CA PHE A 8 -9.66 4.61 4.33
C PHE A 8 -8.44 4.08 3.56
N LEU A 9 -7.79 4.95 2.77
CA LEU A 9 -6.59 4.56 2.03
C LEU A 9 -5.42 4.26 2.98
N TYR A 10 -5.25 5.07 4.03
CA TYR A 10 -4.24 4.84 5.05
C TYR A 10 -4.47 3.54 5.82
N GLU A 11 -5.72 3.28 6.25
CA GLU A 11 -6.10 2.03 6.91
C GLU A 11 -5.80 0.82 6.03
N GLU A 12 -6.07 0.89 4.73
CA GLU A 12 -5.77 -0.20 3.80
C GLU A 12 -4.26 -0.43 3.62
N ILE A 13 -3.46 0.64 3.58
CA ILE A 13 -2.00 0.55 3.56
C ILE A 13 -1.50 -0.18 4.81
N GLU A 14 -1.99 0.17 6.00
CA GLU A 14 -1.60 -0.49 7.24
C GLU A 14 -2.00 -1.97 7.27
N ARG A 15 -3.21 -2.31 6.82
CA ARG A 15 -3.65 -3.71 6.69
C ARG A 15 -2.74 -4.52 5.78
N LEU A 16 -2.39 -3.98 4.61
CA LEU A 16 -1.52 -4.67 3.66
C LEU A 16 -0.07 -4.75 4.15
N ARG A 17 0.42 -3.74 4.87
CA ARG A 17 1.74 -3.79 5.53
C ARG A 17 1.82 -4.95 6.52
N GLU A 18 0.82 -5.12 7.36
CA GLU A 18 0.75 -6.25 8.31
C GLU A 18 0.66 -7.59 7.58
N SER A 19 -0.20 -7.69 6.56
CA SER A 19 -0.31 -8.89 5.74
C SER A 19 1.00 -9.26 5.05
N MET A 20 1.73 -8.28 4.48
CA MET A 20 3.02 -8.50 3.85
C MET A 20 4.04 -9.04 4.84
N HIS A 21 4.11 -8.48 6.05
CA HIS A 21 5.02 -8.96 7.10
C HIS A 21 4.69 -10.40 7.52
N GLU A 22 3.42 -10.72 7.70
CA GLU A 22 3.00 -12.07 8.07
C GLU A 22 3.31 -13.08 6.95
N THR A 23 3.06 -12.74 5.69
CA THR A 23 3.39 -13.59 4.55
C THR A 23 4.91 -13.73 4.39
N ALA A 24 5.68 -12.65 4.57
CA ALA A 24 7.14 -12.69 4.53
C ALA A 24 7.73 -13.58 5.62
N LYS A 25 7.19 -13.54 6.84
CA LYS A 25 7.61 -14.40 7.95
C LYS A 25 7.32 -15.87 7.67
N ARG A 26 6.17 -16.18 7.05
CA ARG A 26 5.73 -17.56 6.79
C ARG A 26 6.40 -18.17 5.57
N ASN A 27 6.49 -17.41 4.48
CA ASN A 27 6.81 -17.92 3.15
C ASN A 27 8.16 -17.40 2.62
N GLY A 28 8.72 -16.36 3.25
CA GLY A 28 9.95 -15.69 2.82
C GLY A 28 9.70 -14.44 1.96
N LEU A 29 10.74 -13.61 1.82
CA LEU A 29 10.66 -12.32 1.12
C LEU A 29 10.41 -12.45 -0.38
N PHE A 30 10.99 -13.46 -1.01
CA PHE A 30 10.90 -13.68 -2.46
C PHE A 30 9.74 -14.58 -2.87
N HIS A 31 8.90 -14.99 -1.91
CA HIS A 31 7.71 -15.76 -2.23
C HIS A 31 6.76 -14.91 -3.07
N GLU A 32 6.13 -15.51 -4.09
CA GLU A 32 5.27 -14.83 -5.05
C GLU A 32 4.19 -13.99 -4.35
N GLU A 33 3.57 -14.54 -3.31
CA GLU A 33 2.54 -13.84 -2.54
C GLU A 33 3.10 -12.60 -1.80
N THR A 34 4.30 -12.70 -1.22
CA THR A 34 4.96 -11.57 -0.55
C THR A 34 5.25 -10.45 -1.55
N VAL A 35 5.78 -10.82 -2.72
CA VAL A 35 6.08 -9.87 -3.82
C VAL A 35 4.80 -9.24 -4.37
N ARG A 36 3.72 -10.01 -4.52
CA ARG A 36 2.43 -9.50 -4.98
C ARG A 36 1.87 -8.47 -4.00
N ILE A 37 1.91 -8.77 -2.69
CA ILE A 37 1.42 -7.83 -1.67
C ILE A 37 2.29 -6.57 -1.66
N SER A 38 3.62 -6.69 -1.79
CA SER A 38 4.51 -5.52 -1.80
C SER A 38 4.23 -4.58 -2.98
N GLN A 39 3.95 -5.13 -4.18
CA GLN A 39 3.60 -4.33 -5.36
C GLN A 39 2.27 -3.56 -5.18
N ILE A 40 1.27 -4.20 -4.56
CA ILE A 40 -0.01 -3.55 -4.25
C ILE A 40 0.20 -2.45 -3.21
N LEU A 41 1.01 -2.73 -2.18
CA LEU A 41 1.33 -1.78 -1.12
C LEU A 41 2.03 -0.53 -1.68
N ASP A 42 3.03 -0.71 -2.54
CA ASP A 42 3.72 0.39 -3.23
C ASP A 42 2.76 1.26 -4.04
N TYR A 43 1.85 0.63 -4.80
CA TYR A 43 0.84 1.36 -5.56
C TYR A 43 -0.03 2.24 -4.65
N LEU A 44 -0.52 1.71 -3.53
CA LEU A 44 -1.37 2.46 -2.60
C LEU A 44 -0.61 3.59 -1.90
N ILE A 45 0.65 3.37 -1.51
CA ILE A 45 1.51 4.40 -0.93
C ILE A 45 1.67 5.56 -1.93
N VAL A 46 1.92 5.28 -3.20
CA VAL A 46 2.01 6.31 -4.24
C VAL A 46 0.68 7.06 -4.38
N GLN A 47 -0.46 6.38 -4.39
CA GLN A 47 -1.77 7.05 -4.43
C GLN A 47 -1.99 7.95 -3.21
N TYR A 48 -1.59 7.50 -2.02
CA TYR A 48 -1.73 8.26 -0.79
C TYR A 48 -0.86 9.52 -0.80
N GLN A 49 0.40 9.38 -1.17
CA GLN A 49 1.34 10.49 -1.33
C GLN A 49 0.85 11.50 -2.36
N ARG A 50 0.38 11.04 -3.52
CA ARG A 50 -0.17 11.92 -4.56
C ARG A 50 -1.34 12.76 -4.05
N ARG A 51 -2.20 12.18 -3.22
CA ARG A 51 -3.35 12.89 -2.64
C ARG A 51 -2.93 13.91 -1.57
N ILE A 52 -1.92 13.59 -0.76
CA ILE A 52 -1.37 14.52 0.24
C ILE A 52 -0.65 15.69 -0.43
N TYR A 53 0.17 15.40 -1.44
CA TYR A 53 1.05 16.39 -2.08
C TYR A 53 0.45 17.02 -3.34
N HIS A 54 -0.81 16.70 -3.68
CA HIS A 54 -1.50 17.16 -4.90
C HIS A 54 -0.69 16.93 -6.19
N ILE A 55 0.04 15.82 -6.26
CA ILE A 55 0.87 15.47 -7.42
C ILE A 55 -0.06 14.91 -8.52
N PRO A 56 -0.13 15.54 -9.72
CA PRO A 56 -0.98 15.08 -10.82
C PRO A 56 -0.49 13.75 -11.42
N PHE A 57 -1.36 13.09 -12.20
CA PHE A 57 -1.16 11.72 -12.69
C PHE A 57 -0.19 11.61 -13.89
N ASP A 58 0.34 12.73 -14.40
CA ASP A 58 1.09 12.75 -15.65
C ASP A 58 2.60 12.54 -15.44
N SER A 59 3.08 11.42 -15.97
CA SER A 59 4.44 11.21 -16.47
C SER A 59 4.41 10.10 -17.51
#